data_AF-D2WHB0-F1
#
_entry.id   AF-D2WHB0-F1
#
_cell.length_a   1.000
_cell.length_b   1.000
_cell.length_c   1.000
_cell.angle_alpha   90.00
_cell.angle_beta   90.00
_cell.angle_gamma   90.00
#
_symmetry.space_group_name_H-M   'P 1'
#
loop_
_entity.id
_entity.type
_entity.pdbx_description
1 polymer ?
#
loop_
_entity_poly.entity_id
_entity_poly.type
_entity_poly.pdbx_seq_one_letter_code
_entity_poly.pdbx_strand_id
1 'polypeptide(L)'
;MVNVDTKLLVIFVELLSKRNATYVAEKMHMTAPAVSHSLGRLREIFDDPLFIRVPHGLTPTPKALELGPKVREMLDLWAAINEGDIATFDPAEAAGTFNVSFAGTL
;
A
#
# COMPACT_ATOMS: atom_id res chain seq x y z
N MET A 1 -17.25 9.29 7.97
CA MET A 1 -15.85 9.38 7.52
C MET A 1 -15.61 8.23 6.56
N VAL A 2 -15.12 8.48 5.35
CA VAL A 2 -14.83 7.41 4.39
C VAL A 2 -13.71 6.55 4.98
N ASN A 3 -13.96 5.25 5.15
CA ASN A 3 -12.95 4.32 5.66
C ASN A 3 -12.04 3.93 4.50
N VAL A 4 -10.83 4.49 4.48
CA VAL A 4 -9.82 4.20 3.46
C VAL A 4 -8.75 3.33 4.10
N ASP A 5 -8.70 2.06 3.71
CA ASP A 5 -7.65 1.14 4.14
C ASP A 5 -6.30 1.54 3.54
N THR A 6 -5.23 1.50 4.34
CA THR A 6 -3.84 1.75 3.89
C THR A 6 -3.47 0.89 2.68
N LYS A 7 -4.02 -0.34 2.61
CA LYS A 7 -3.84 -1.25 1.49
C LYS A 7 -4.30 -0.64 0.15
N LEU A 8 -5.40 0.11 0.13
CA LEU A 8 -5.90 0.76 -1.09
C LEU A 8 -4.90 1.82 -1.58
N LEU A 9 -4.32 2.58 -0.66
CA LEU A 9 -3.35 3.62 -0.96
C LEU A 9 -2.01 3.04 -1.44
N VAL A 10 -1.56 1.93 -0.86
CA VAL A 10 -0.38 1.21 -1.36
C VAL A 10 -0.61 0.70 -2.79
N ILE A 11 -1.77 0.10 -3.07
CA ILE A 11 -2.13 -0.33 -4.44
C ILE A 11 -2.12 0.84 -5.42
N PHE A 12 -2.70 1.98 -5.02
CA PHE A 12 -2.70 3.20 -5.82
C PHE A 12 -1.28 3.66 -6.20
N VAL A 13 -0.39 3.72 -5.21
CA VAL A 13 1.01 4.15 -5.40
C VAL A 13 1.80 3.16 -6.28
N GLU A 14 1.55 1.85 -6.12
CA GLU A 14 2.16 0.81 -6.95
C GLU A 14 1.68 0.88 -8.41
N LEU A 15 0.38 1.12 -8.63
CA LEU A 15 -0.18 1.30 -9.97
C LEU A 15 0.35 2.55 -10.66
N LEU A 16 0.55 3.65 -9.93
CA LEU A 16 1.19 4.87 -10.45
C LEU A 16 2.61 4.60 -10.97
N SER A 17 3.38 3.78 -10.25
CA SER A 17 4.75 3.44 -10.62
C SER A 17 4.83 2.42 -11.76
N LYS A 18 4.06 1.33 -11.66
CA LYS A 18 4.23 0.16 -12.54
C LYS A 18 3.29 0.13 -13.73
N ARG A 19 2.16 0.84 -13.67
CA ARG A 19 1.17 0.92 -14.75
C ARG A 19 0.66 -0.44 -15.25
N ASN A 20 0.74 -1.47 -14.40
CA ASN A 20 0.38 -2.84 -14.73
C ASN A 20 -0.34 -3.48 -13.55
N ALA A 21 -1.66 -3.68 -13.68
CA ALA A 21 -2.48 -4.26 -12.61
C ALA A 21 -2.16 -5.72 -12.30
N THR A 22 -1.73 -6.51 -13.28
CA THR A 22 -1.34 -7.92 -13.07
C THR A 22 -0.08 -8.00 -12.24
N TYR A 23 0.94 -7.20 -12.60
CA TYR A 23 2.18 -7.12 -11.83
C TYR A 23 1.92 -6.64 -10.39
N VAL A 24 1.07 -5.63 -10.22
CA VAL A 24 0.73 -5.13 -8.87
C VAL A 24 -0.05 -6.19 -8.08
N ALA A 25 -0.96 -6.94 -8.71
CA ALA A 25 -1.66 -8.03 -8.06
C ALA A 25 -0.67 -9.10 -7.55
N GLU A 26 0.27 -9.53 -8.39
CA GLU A 26 1.33 -10.48 -7.99
C GLU A 26 2.20 -9.94 -6.85
N LYS A 27 2.71 -8.71 -6.97
CA LYS A 27 3.55 -8.07 -5.95
C LYS A 27 2.84 -7.92 -4.60
N MET A 28 1.54 -7.64 -4.63
CA MET A 28 0.72 -7.46 -3.42
C MET A 28 0.18 -8.78 -2.86
N HIS A 29 0.55 -9.94 -3.44
CA HIS A 29 0.00 -11.25 -3.12
C HIS A 29 -1.55 -11.26 -3.19
N MET A 30 -2.08 -10.63 -4.24
CA MET A 30 -3.51 -10.48 -4.51
C MET A 30 -3.88 -11.10 -5.85
N THR A 31 -5.16 -11.39 -6.04
CA THR A 31 -5.70 -11.75 -7.34
C THR A 31 -6.00 -10.49 -8.17
N ALA A 32 -5.93 -10.58 -9.50
CA ALA A 32 -6.28 -9.46 -10.39
C ALA A 32 -7.74 -8.93 -10.23
N PRO A 33 -8.74 -9.76 -9.87
CA PRO A 33 -10.06 -9.28 -9.45
C PRO A 33 -10.01 -8.43 -8.16
N ALA A 34 -9.23 -8.82 -7.15
CA ALA A 34 -9.08 -8.03 -5.92
C ALA A 34 -8.35 -6.69 -6.19
N VAL A 35 -7.32 -6.75 -7.06
CA VAL A 35 -6.87 -5.71 -8.00
C VAL A 35 -7.91 -4.64 -8.35
N SER A 36 -8.79 -5.09 -9.22
CA SER A 36 -9.83 -4.31 -9.88
C SER A 36 -10.89 -3.80 -8.91
N HIS A 37 -11.25 -4.59 -7.89
CA HIS A 37 -12.20 -4.19 -6.85
C HIS A 37 -11.65 -3.04 -6.00
N SER A 38 -10.37 -3.11 -5.61
CA SER A 38 -9.68 -2.04 -4.89
C SER A 38 -9.65 -0.75 -5.71
N LEU A 39 -9.38 -0.88 -7.02
CA LEU A 39 -9.45 0.26 -7.94
C LEU A 39 -10.87 0.83 -8.05
N GLY A 40 -11.90 0.00 -8.07
CA GLY A 40 -13.30 0.42 -8.03
C GLY A 40 -13.60 1.30 -6.81
N ARG A 41 -13.19 0.84 -5.62
CA ARG A 41 -13.31 1.64 -4.38
C ARG A 41 -12.56 2.96 -4.44
N LEU A 42 -11.31 2.95 -4.91
CA LEU A 42 -10.53 4.18 -5.07
C LEU A 42 -11.24 5.19 -5.99
N ARG A 43 -11.89 4.72 -7.06
CA ARG A 43 -12.66 5.57 -7.97
C ARG A 43 -13.86 6.22 -7.30
N GLU A 44 -14.57 5.48 -6.45
CA GLU A 44 -15.69 6.01 -5.66
C GLU A 44 -15.22 7.03 -4.62
N ILE A 45 -14.10 6.77 -3.94
CA ILE A 45 -13.54 7.65 -2.90
C ILE A 45 -13.08 8.98 -3.50
N PHE A 46 -12.36 8.92 -4.61
CA PHE A 46 -11.78 10.10 -5.24
C PHE A 46 -12.67 10.72 -6.30
N ASP A 47 -13.81 10.11 -6.64
CA ASP A 47 -14.68 10.54 -7.74
C ASP A 47 -13.87 10.81 -9.04
N ASP A 48 -13.08 9.82 -9.44
CA ASP A 48 -12.22 9.88 -10.63
C ASP A 48 -11.84 8.46 -11.10
N PRO A 49 -11.70 8.20 -12.41
CA PRO A 49 -11.31 6.87 -12.89
C PRO A 49 -9.89 6.44 -12.46
N LEU A 50 -9.02 7.38 -12.10
CA LEU A 50 -7.62 7.30 -11.65
C LEU A 50 -6.66 6.66 -12.65
N PHE A 51 -7.03 5.52 -13.22
CA PHE A 51 -6.28 4.80 -14.23
C PHE A 51 -7.20 4.34 -15.35
N ILE A 52 -6.80 4.67 -16.57
CA ILE A 52 -7.50 4.33 -17.82
C ILE A 52 -6.74 3.17 -18.48
N ARG A 53 -7.47 2.14 -18.93
CA ARG A 53 -6.90 1.03 -19.69
C ARG A 53 -6.50 1.48 -21.08
N VAL A 54 -5.27 1.18 -21.46
CA VAL A 54 -4.70 1.39 -22.80
C VAL A 54 -4.08 0.08 -23.31
N PRO A 55 -3.80 -0.09 -24.62
CA PRO A 55 -3.25 -1.32 -25.17
C PRO A 55 -1.97 -1.83 -24.47
N HIS A 56 -1.19 -0.92 -23.87
CA HIS A 56 0.07 -1.23 -23.19
C HIS A 56 -0.02 -1.14 -21.65
N GLY A 57 -1.22 -1.23 -21.07
CA GLY A 57 -1.42 -1.28 -19.62
C GLY A 57 -2.34 -0.20 -19.10
N LEU A 58 -1.87 0.58 -18.12
CA LEU A 58 -2.65 1.62 -17.45
C LEU A 58 -2.00 2.99 -17.59
N THR A 59 -2.82 4.00 -17.90
CA THR A 59 -2.39 5.40 -17.90
C THR A 59 -3.08 6.14 -16.76
N PRO A 60 -2.34 6.81 -15.87
CA PRO A 60 -2.94 7.60 -14.80
C PRO A 60 -3.64 8.85 -15.35
N THR A 61 -4.71 9.27 -14.67
CA THR A 61 -5.38 10.56 -14.94
C THR A 61 -4.55 11.72 -14.38
N PRO A 62 -4.81 12.97 -14.80
CA PRO A 62 -4.18 14.15 -14.18
C PRO A 62 -4.38 14.19 -12.66
N LYS A 63 -5.58 13.82 -12.18
CA LYS A 63 -5.88 13.75 -10.76
C LYS A 63 -5.08 12.68 -10.03
N ALA A 64 -4.90 11.49 -10.62
CA ALA A 64 -4.05 10.47 -10.04
C ALA A 64 -2.59 10.92 -9.92
N LEU A 65 -2.09 11.68 -10.89
CA LEU A 65 -0.73 12.25 -10.84
C LEU A 65 -0.61 13.33 -9.75
N GLU A 66 -1.63 14.16 -9.55
CA GLU A 66 -1.68 15.16 -8.49
C GLU A 66 -1.75 14.53 -7.08
N LEU A 67 -2.53 13.46 -6.93
CA LEU A 67 -2.70 12.74 -5.68
C LEU A 67 -1.47 11.90 -5.30
N GLY A 68 -0.73 11.39 -6.30
CA GLY A 68 0.43 10.51 -6.11
C GLY A 68 1.42 10.95 -5.04
N PRO A 69 1.99 12.17 -5.13
CA PRO A 69 2.92 12.69 -4.13
C PRO A 69 2.32 12.77 -2.72
N LYS A 70 1.08 13.26 -2.59
CA LYS A 70 0.39 13.42 -1.31
C LYS A 70 0.13 12.08 -0.62
N VAL A 71 -0.30 11.08 -1.40
CA VAL A 71 -0.53 9.72 -0.89
C VAL A 71 0.77 9.06 -0.47
N ARG A 72 1.86 9.28 -1.22
CA ARG A 72 3.19 8.75 -0.86
C ARG A 72 3.70 9.35 0.44
N GLU A 73 3.65 10.67 0.58
CA GLU A 73 4.04 11.36 1.83
C GLU A 73 3.25 10.82 3.04
N MET A 74 1.94 10.62 2.89
CA MET A 74 1.11 10.06 3.95
C MET A 74 1.53 8.62 4.33
N LEU A 75 1.86 7.79 3.34
CA LEU A 75 2.34 6.42 3.59
C LEU A 75 3.73 6.41 4.23
N ASP A 76 4.61 7.32 3.85
CA ASP A 76 5.94 7.45 4.44
C ASP A 76 5.84 7.88 5.91
N LEU A 77 4.95 8.84 6.23
CA LEU A 77 4.65 9.21 7.61
C LEU A 77 4.04 8.06 8.40
N TRP A 78 3.11 7.30 7.80
CA TRP A 78 2.54 6.12 8.43
C TRP A 78 3.58 5.02 8.70
N ALA A 79 4.51 4.81 7.77
CA ALA A 79 5.62 3.90 7.95
C ALA A 79 6.53 4.36 9.09
N ALA A 80 6.89 5.65 9.16
CA ALA A 80 7.69 6.21 10.24
C ALA A 80 7.05 6.03 11.63
N ILE A 81 5.71 6.09 11.73
CA ILE A 81 4.98 5.83 12.98
C ILE A 81 5.08 4.35 13.37
N ASN A 82 4.96 3.43 12.40
CA ASN A 82 4.92 1.99 12.65
C ASN A 82 6.29 1.34 12.80
N GLU A 83 7.32 1.91 12.17
CA GLU A 83 8.69 1.41 12.31
C GLU A 83 9.21 1.61 13.72
N GLY A 84 8.61 2.49 14.52
CA GLY A 84 9.09 2.77 15.88
C GLY A 84 10.52 3.30 15.86
N ASP A 85 11.01 3.67 17.04
CA ASP A 85 12.37 4.16 17.21
C ASP A 85 13.38 2.98 17.13
N ILE A 86 13.43 2.25 16.00
CA ILE A 86 14.45 1.21 15.75
C ILE A 86 15.86 1.80 15.83
N ALA A 87 15.99 3.11 15.55
CA ALA A 87 17.23 3.85 15.72
C ALA A 87 17.74 3.86 17.18
N THR A 88 16.88 3.56 18.16
CA THR A 88 17.18 3.63 19.60
C THR A 88 17.08 2.26 20.28
N PHE A 89 16.91 1.16 19.52
CA PHE A 89 16.94 -0.18 20.08
C PHE A 89 18.38 -0.58 20.42
N ASP A 90 18.78 -0.33 21.67
CA ASP A 90 19.99 -0.92 22.25
C ASP A 90 19.63 -2.28 22.89
N PRO A 91 20.07 -3.42 22.33
CA PRO A 91 19.83 -4.73 22.92
C PRO A 91 20.44 -4.88 24.32
N ALA A 92 21.44 -4.07 24.69
CA ALA A 92 22.03 -4.08 26.02
C ALA A 92 21.18 -3.33 27.06
N GLU A 93 20.38 -2.35 26.64
CA GLU A 93 19.47 -1.58 27.53
C GLU A 93 18.00 -2.02 27.42
N ALA A 94 17.68 -2.95 26.52
CA ALA A 94 16.34 -3.47 26.29
C ALA A 94 15.79 -4.23 27.51
N ALA A 95 15.11 -3.51 28.41
CA ALA A 95 14.37 -4.08 29.52
C ALA A 95 12.94 -4.43 29.06
N GLY A 96 12.64 -5.72 28.92
CA GLY A 96 11.31 -6.18 28.55
C GLY A 96 11.16 -7.71 28.58
N THR A 97 9.93 -8.18 28.65
CA THR A 97 9.63 -9.62 28.56
C THR A 97 9.42 -10.00 27.11
N PHE A 98 10.32 -10.82 26.56
CA PHE A 98 10.18 -11.39 25.22
C PHE A 98 9.36 -12.67 25.28
N ASN A 99 8.15 -12.63 24.73
CA ASN A 99 7.32 -13.82 24.59
C ASN A 99 7.66 -14.51 23.27
N VAL A 100 8.30 -15.68 23.35
CA VAL A 100 8.67 -16.50 22.19
C VAL A 100 7.79 -17.73 22.14
N SER A 101 7.10 -17.92 21.01
CA SER A 101 6.30 -19.11 20.75
C SER A 101 6.96 -19.94 19.64
N PHE A 102 7.13 -21.23 19.88
CA PHE A 102 7.59 -22.18 18.86
C PHE A 102 6.57 -23.33 18.73
N ALA A 103 6.32 -23.76 17.50
CA ALA A 103 5.56 -24.97 17.24
C ALA A 103 6.53 -26.16 17.27
N GLY A 104 6.55 -26.90 18.38
CA GLY A 104 7.33 -28.14 18.48
C GLY A 104 6.83 -29.14 17.44
N THR A 105 7.68 -29.50 16.48
CA THR A 105 7.43 -30.63 15.58
C THR A 105 8.15 -31.84 16.18
N LEU A 106 7.39 -32.81 16.70
CA LEU A 106 7.86 -34.17 16.96
C LEU A 106 7.56 -35.04 15.74
#